data_AF-A0A1X0SVG0-F1
#
_entry.id   AF-A0A1X0SVG0-F1
#
_cell.length_a   1.000
_cell.length_b   1.000
_cell.length_c   1.000
_cell.angle_alpha   90.00
_cell.angle_beta   90.00
_cell.angle_gamma   90.00
#
_symmetry.space_group_name_H-M   'P 1'
#
loop_
_entity.id
_entity.type
_entity.pdbx_description
1 polymer ?
#
loop_
_entity_poly.entity_id
_entity_poly.type
_entity_poly.pdbx_seq_one_letter_code
_entity_poly.pdbx_strand_id
1 'polypeptide(L)'
;MRDPARNVWTEYEPAAAGSELYVDRSDALSDPDVEDLLPAALSLWPKGAAWGSPDGQAIDEGSNWAKLTRALLAPVAELYRLAFEESKEWFVLSLRERLVDWEREYGLPSDCARPDQSYETRFYTLLNKIRSTGTITPQDFVRLAHFAGFRIKIEERFGFRCGYSRCGGQHFVGSPSQEGYWVVHVYDLRREYFRVGKSRVGRDPLFEIVGIQELICLFEAVEPAPFKAVFRYAKDALPTYGTWPHEWQSAPWGFYDV
;
A
#
# COMPACT_ATOMS: atom_id res chain seq x y z
N MET A 1 -0.41 -23.69 -19.88
CA MET A 1 -1.51 -24.22 -19.05
C MET A 1 -0.88 -24.78 -17.77
N ARG A 2 -1.32 -24.33 -16.58
CA ARG A 2 -0.76 -24.82 -15.30
C ARG A 2 -1.18 -26.28 -15.07
N ASP A 3 -0.28 -27.12 -14.57
CA ASP A 3 -0.57 -28.52 -14.23
C ASP A 3 -1.32 -28.55 -12.87
N PRO A 4 -2.57 -29.05 -12.82
CA PRO A 4 -3.38 -29.04 -11.59
C PRO A 4 -2.87 -29.99 -10.50
N ALA A 5 -1.87 -30.84 -10.80
CA ALA A 5 -1.32 -31.83 -9.88
C ALA A 5 0.12 -31.49 -9.41
N ARG A 6 0.56 -30.24 -9.59
CA ARG A 6 1.90 -29.78 -9.19
C ARG A 6 1.83 -28.53 -8.33
N ASN A 7 2.81 -28.40 -7.42
CA ASN A 7 2.99 -27.19 -6.64
C ASN A 7 3.20 -25.99 -7.58
N VAL A 8 2.50 -24.91 -7.27
CA VAL A 8 2.58 -23.65 -8.02
C VAL A 8 3.42 -22.68 -7.22
N TRP A 9 4.37 -22.04 -7.89
CA TRP A 9 5.20 -21.00 -7.33
C TRP A 9 4.74 -19.66 -7.86
N THR A 10 4.47 -18.75 -6.94
CA THR A 10 4.10 -17.38 -7.22
C THR A 10 5.22 -16.47 -6.75
N GLU A 11 5.77 -15.69 -7.67
CA GLU A 11 6.88 -14.78 -7.43
C GLU A 11 6.48 -13.37 -7.85
N TYR A 12 7.22 -12.37 -7.36
CA TYR A 12 6.90 -10.98 -7.69
C TYR A 12 7.11 -10.78 -9.19
N GLU A 13 6.03 -10.58 -9.90
CA GLU A 13 6.07 -10.06 -11.26
C GLU A 13 5.95 -8.55 -11.13
N PRO A 14 6.99 -7.77 -11.50
CA PRO A 14 6.81 -6.35 -11.65
C PRO A 14 5.70 -6.18 -12.70
N ALA A 15 4.56 -5.63 -12.28
CA ALA A 15 3.45 -5.41 -13.18
C ALA A 15 3.97 -4.71 -14.43
N ALA A 16 3.50 -5.19 -15.59
CA ALA A 16 3.84 -4.70 -16.92
C ALA A 16 4.03 -3.18 -16.92
N ALA A 17 5.13 -2.71 -17.53
CA ALA A 17 5.50 -1.31 -17.65
C ALA A 17 4.27 -0.40 -17.83
N GLY A 18 3.84 0.33 -16.78
CA GLY A 18 2.84 1.38 -16.98
C GLY A 18 1.87 1.80 -15.86
N SER A 19 2.01 1.50 -14.56
CA SER A 19 0.97 1.96 -13.61
C SER A 19 1.39 2.63 -12.30
N GLU A 20 2.61 3.16 -12.21
CA GLU A 20 2.87 4.32 -11.33
C GLU A 20 2.87 5.59 -12.19
N LEU A 21 1.77 5.83 -12.91
CA LEU A 21 1.55 7.12 -13.52
C LEU A 21 1.10 8.06 -12.40
N TYR A 22 2.02 8.88 -11.90
CA TYR A 22 1.64 10.13 -11.26
C TYR A 22 0.87 10.94 -12.31
N VAL A 23 -0.46 10.86 -12.26
CA VAL A 23 -1.30 11.67 -13.12
C VAL A 23 -1.27 13.06 -12.52
N ASP A 24 -0.56 13.97 -13.16
CA ASP A 24 -0.69 15.39 -12.88
C ASP A 24 -2.14 15.79 -13.21
N ARG A 25 -2.83 16.32 -12.21
CA ARG A 25 -4.24 16.75 -12.30
C ARG A 25 -4.37 18.27 -12.26
N SER A 26 -3.26 18.98 -12.35
CA SER A 26 -3.29 20.43 -12.44
C SER A 26 -3.85 20.88 -13.78
N ASP A 27 -4.54 22.01 -13.73
CA ASP A 27 -5.07 22.76 -14.86
C ASP A 27 -4.87 24.26 -14.63
N ALA A 28 -5.39 25.10 -15.53
CA ALA A 28 -5.26 26.55 -15.41
C ALA A 28 -5.94 27.15 -14.15
N LEU A 29 -6.88 26.44 -13.52
CA LEU A 29 -7.58 26.90 -12.31
C LEU A 29 -6.97 26.35 -11.02
N SER A 30 -5.90 25.56 -11.14
CA SER A 30 -5.22 24.96 -10.00
C SER A 30 -4.33 25.95 -9.25
N ASP A 31 -3.79 26.95 -9.94
CA ASP A 31 -3.02 28.07 -9.37
C ASP A 31 -3.16 29.31 -10.26
N PRO A 32 -4.37 29.90 -10.36
CA PRO A 32 -4.63 31.00 -11.28
C PRO A 32 -4.13 32.33 -10.71
N ASP A 33 -3.59 33.21 -11.56
CA ASP A 33 -3.41 34.62 -11.22
C ASP A 33 -4.73 35.39 -11.40
N VAL A 34 -4.83 36.56 -10.77
CA VAL A 34 -5.97 37.47 -10.91
C VAL A 34 -6.21 37.85 -12.37
N GLU A 35 -5.15 38.05 -13.15
CA GLU A 35 -5.27 38.41 -14.56
C GLU A 35 -5.79 37.25 -15.42
N ASP A 36 -5.54 35.99 -15.04
CA ASP A 36 -6.09 34.82 -15.75
C ASP A 36 -7.61 34.74 -15.61
N LEU A 37 -8.14 35.17 -14.45
CA LEU A 37 -9.57 35.17 -14.15
C LEU A 37 -10.30 36.44 -14.63
N LEU A 38 -9.56 37.52 -14.91
CA LEU A 38 -10.11 38.84 -15.18
C LEU A 38 -11.07 38.87 -16.40
N PRO A 39 -10.74 38.28 -17.57
CA PRO A 39 -11.63 38.33 -18.73
C PRO A 39 -12.98 37.65 -18.46
N ALA A 40 -12.95 36.49 -17.78
CA ALA A 40 -14.15 35.76 -17.41
C ALA A 40 -14.98 36.55 -16.40
N ALA A 41 -14.35 37.14 -15.38
CA ALA A 41 -15.05 37.94 -14.37
C ALA A 41 -15.65 39.23 -14.93
N LEU A 42 -14.96 39.90 -15.87
CA LEU A 42 -15.49 41.08 -16.54
C LEU A 42 -16.75 40.75 -17.35
N SER A 43 -16.81 39.56 -17.94
CA SER A 43 -18.00 39.09 -18.66
C SER A 43 -19.23 38.83 -17.78
N LEU A 44 -19.03 38.65 -16.46
CA LEU A 44 -20.11 38.41 -15.50
C LEU A 44 -20.80 39.70 -15.05
N TRP A 45 -20.18 40.86 -15.23
CA TRP A 45 -20.84 42.14 -14.97
C TRP A 45 -22.00 42.37 -15.95
N PRO A 46 -23.07 43.05 -15.52
CA PRO A 46 -24.16 43.40 -16.42
C PRO A 46 -23.69 44.29 -17.58
N LYS A 47 -24.32 44.14 -18.75
CA LYS A 47 -24.04 44.99 -19.92
C LYS A 47 -24.66 46.38 -19.77
N GLY A 48 -24.08 47.38 -20.45
CA GLY A 48 -24.61 48.73 -20.52
C GLY A 48 -23.62 49.82 -20.08
N ALA A 49 -23.91 51.06 -20.46
CA ALA A 49 -23.02 52.21 -20.21
C ALA A 49 -22.70 52.43 -18.72
N ALA A 50 -23.64 52.13 -17.82
CA ALA A 50 -23.44 52.22 -16.37
C ALA A 50 -22.31 51.31 -15.86
N TRP A 51 -22.04 50.20 -16.57
CA TRP A 51 -21.07 49.17 -16.19
C TRP A 51 -19.80 49.21 -17.04
N GLY A 52 -19.58 50.29 -17.81
CA GLY A 52 -18.42 50.42 -18.69
C GLY A 52 -18.52 49.62 -19.99
N SER A 53 -19.73 49.17 -20.35
CA SER A 53 -20.03 48.41 -21.59
C SER A 53 -21.12 49.12 -22.41
N PRO A 54 -20.88 50.35 -22.91
CA PRO A 54 -21.83 51.01 -23.80
C PRO A 54 -22.05 50.14 -25.04
N ASP A 55 -23.31 49.97 -25.45
CA ASP A 55 -23.72 49.15 -26.60
C ASP A 55 -23.25 47.69 -26.55
N GLY A 56 -22.96 47.16 -25.36
CA GLY A 56 -22.53 45.77 -25.17
C GLY A 56 -21.06 45.49 -25.52
N GLN A 57 -20.24 46.53 -25.65
CA GLN A 57 -18.79 46.41 -25.86
C GLN A 57 -18.08 45.76 -24.64
N ALA A 58 -16.90 45.17 -24.86
CA ALA A 58 -16.11 44.64 -23.75
C ALA A 58 -15.67 45.77 -22.80
N ILE A 59 -15.68 45.49 -21.50
CA ILE A 59 -15.18 46.43 -20.49
C ILE A 59 -13.67 46.56 -20.65
N ASP A 60 -13.17 47.79 -20.73
CA ASP A 60 -11.74 48.08 -20.81
C ASP A 60 -10.99 47.61 -19.54
N GLU A 61 -9.86 46.93 -19.72
CA GLU A 61 -9.04 46.37 -18.63
C GLU A 61 -8.38 47.44 -17.75
N GLY A 62 -8.23 48.67 -18.26
CA GLY A 62 -7.73 49.83 -17.52
C GLY A 62 -8.79 50.56 -16.69
N SER A 63 -10.07 50.22 -16.87
CA SER A 63 -11.20 50.91 -16.25
C SER A 63 -11.26 50.74 -14.72
N ASN A 64 -12.00 51.64 -14.06
CA ASN A 64 -12.26 51.52 -12.61
C ASN A 64 -13.03 50.23 -12.28
N TRP A 65 -13.87 49.75 -13.19
CA TRP A 65 -14.57 48.46 -13.05
C TRP A 65 -13.59 47.28 -13.08
N ALA A 66 -12.61 47.29 -13.99
CA ALA A 66 -11.56 46.28 -14.01
C ALA A 66 -10.70 46.32 -12.74
N LYS A 67 -10.35 47.50 -12.22
CA LYS A 67 -9.63 47.64 -10.94
C LYS A 67 -10.44 47.09 -9.75
N LEU A 68 -11.74 47.39 -9.68
CA LEU A 68 -12.63 46.82 -8.66
C LEU A 68 -12.70 45.29 -8.79
N THR A 69 -12.84 44.79 -10.02
CA THR A 69 -12.94 43.36 -10.30
C THR A 69 -11.67 42.63 -9.88
N ARG A 70 -10.48 43.18 -10.14
CA ARG A 70 -9.21 42.63 -9.63
C ARG A 70 -9.20 42.53 -8.10
N ALA A 71 -9.66 43.57 -7.40
CA ALA A 71 -9.73 43.55 -5.94
C ALA A 71 -10.70 42.47 -5.42
N LEU A 72 -11.81 42.23 -6.12
CA LEU A 72 -12.75 41.14 -5.81
C LEU A 72 -12.20 39.76 -6.16
N LEU A 73 -11.39 39.66 -7.21
CA LEU A 73 -10.79 38.41 -7.68
C LEU A 73 -9.59 37.96 -6.85
N ALA A 74 -8.83 38.87 -6.22
CA ALA A 74 -7.69 38.51 -5.39
C ALA A 74 -7.98 37.40 -4.36
N PRO A 75 -9.04 37.48 -3.52
CA PRO A 75 -9.39 36.39 -2.61
C PRO A 75 -9.93 35.15 -3.34
N VAL A 76 -10.49 35.30 -4.53
CA VAL A 76 -11.00 34.17 -5.34
C VAL A 76 -9.84 33.35 -5.90
N ALA A 77 -8.82 34.00 -6.47
CA ALA A 77 -7.61 33.35 -6.97
C ALA A 77 -6.92 32.55 -5.86
N GLU A 78 -6.77 33.16 -4.67
CA GLU A 78 -6.23 32.47 -3.50
C GLU A 78 -7.11 31.30 -3.06
N LEU A 79 -8.43 31.44 -3.10
CA LEU A 79 -9.35 30.35 -2.77
C LEU A 79 -9.22 29.17 -3.75
N TYR A 80 -9.04 29.42 -5.04
CA TYR A 80 -8.80 28.36 -6.04
C TYR A 80 -7.52 27.59 -5.73
N ARG A 81 -6.42 28.32 -5.49
CA ARG A 81 -5.13 27.74 -5.12
C ARG A 81 -5.23 26.88 -3.86
N LEU A 82 -5.86 27.40 -2.81
CA LEU A 82 -6.06 26.67 -1.56
C LEU A 82 -6.95 25.44 -1.76
N ALA A 83 -8.06 25.57 -2.49
CA ALA A 83 -8.96 24.46 -2.76
C ALA A 83 -8.27 23.33 -3.55
N PHE A 84 -7.40 23.67 -4.50
CA PHE A 84 -6.63 22.68 -5.25
C PHE A 84 -5.59 21.98 -4.36
N GLU A 85 -4.83 22.71 -3.54
CA GLU A 85 -3.90 22.09 -2.58
C GLU A 85 -4.63 21.17 -1.60
N GLU A 86 -5.79 21.57 -1.08
CA GLU A 86 -6.63 20.72 -0.24
C GLU A 86 -7.12 19.47 -0.96
N SER A 87 -7.45 19.58 -2.25
CA SER A 87 -7.86 18.41 -3.05
C SER A 87 -6.73 17.39 -3.23
N LYS A 88 -5.46 17.82 -3.20
CA LYS A 88 -4.31 16.91 -3.23
C LYS A 88 -4.24 16.05 -1.97
N GLU A 89 -4.63 16.59 -0.82
CA GLU A 89 -4.65 15.85 0.45
C GLU A 89 -5.75 14.77 0.50
N TRP A 90 -6.66 14.73 -0.48
CA TRP A 90 -7.67 13.68 -0.62
C TRP A 90 -7.11 12.40 -1.28
N PHE A 91 -5.88 12.44 -1.77
CA PHE A 91 -5.23 11.28 -2.36
C PHE A 91 -3.95 10.96 -1.58
N VAL A 92 -3.80 9.70 -1.22
CA VAL A 92 -2.72 9.28 -0.33
C VAL A 92 -1.33 9.55 -0.91
N LEU A 93 -1.18 9.44 -2.23
CA LEU A 93 0.11 9.68 -2.89
C LEU A 93 0.55 11.15 -2.88
N SER A 94 -0.34 12.08 -2.52
CA SER A 94 -0.08 13.53 -2.52
C SER A 94 -0.30 14.18 -1.15
N LEU A 95 -0.28 13.40 -0.07
CA LEU A 95 -0.38 13.91 1.29
C LEU A 95 0.83 14.77 1.67
N ARG A 96 0.57 15.85 2.40
CA ARG A 96 1.58 16.65 3.09
C ARG A 96 1.22 16.79 4.56
N GLU A 97 0.03 17.31 4.84
CA GLU A 97 -0.38 17.69 6.20
C GLU A 97 -1.42 16.75 6.82
N ARG A 98 -2.25 16.09 6.00
CA ARG A 98 -3.39 15.30 6.51
C ARG A 98 -3.09 13.85 6.86
N LEU A 99 -1.82 13.48 7.02
CA LEU A 99 -1.41 12.10 7.33
C LEU A 99 -2.15 11.53 8.55
N VAL A 100 -2.33 12.32 9.61
CA VAL A 100 -2.96 11.88 10.86
C VAL A 100 -4.45 11.54 10.67
N ASP A 101 -5.16 12.27 9.82
CA ASP A 101 -6.58 12.01 9.57
C ASP A 101 -6.76 10.70 8.80
N TRP A 102 -5.92 10.46 7.79
CA TRP A 102 -5.87 9.21 7.05
C TRP A 102 -5.52 8.02 7.93
N GLU A 103 -4.53 8.16 8.81
CA GLU A 103 -4.19 7.10 9.76
C GLU A 103 -5.37 6.75 10.66
N ARG A 104 -6.10 7.75 11.16
CA ARG A 104 -7.29 7.53 11.98
C ARG A 104 -8.36 6.76 11.22
N GLU A 105 -8.62 7.12 9.97
CA GLU A 105 -9.62 6.45 9.12
C GLU A 105 -9.25 4.98 8.86
N TYR A 106 -7.96 4.70 8.66
CA TYR A 106 -7.45 3.34 8.40
C TYR A 106 -7.09 2.55 9.67
N GLY A 107 -7.33 3.12 10.86
CA GLY A 107 -7.08 2.47 12.14
C GLY A 107 -5.58 2.29 12.45
N LEU A 108 -4.75 3.26 12.06
CA LEU A 108 -3.34 3.32 12.34
C LEU A 108 -3.04 4.27 13.52
N PRO A 109 -1.97 4.03 14.30
CA PRO A 109 -1.04 2.90 14.21
C PRO A 109 -1.72 1.57 14.59
N SER A 110 -1.44 0.51 13.82
CA SER A 110 -1.95 -0.83 14.14
C SER A 110 -1.13 -1.46 15.26
N ASP A 111 -1.67 -2.50 15.90
CA ASP A 111 -0.93 -3.31 16.87
C ASP A 111 0.35 -3.92 16.30
N CYS A 112 0.40 -4.08 14.97
CA CYS A 112 1.58 -4.55 14.23
C CYS A 112 2.69 -3.51 14.11
N ALA A 113 2.40 -2.22 14.34
CA ALA A 113 3.33 -1.14 14.09
C ALA A 113 4.26 -0.91 15.30
N ARG A 114 5.56 -0.72 15.03
CA ARG A 114 6.49 -0.25 16.08
C ARG A 114 6.07 1.13 16.60
N PRO A 115 6.27 1.44 17.89
CA PRO A 115 6.13 2.80 18.40
C PRO A 115 7.21 3.74 17.81
N ASP A 116 6.97 5.04 17.91
CA ASP A 116 7.93 6.11 17.57
C ASP A 116 8.46 6.09 16.12
N GLN A 117 7.56 5.91 15.16
CA GLN A 117 7.90 5.89 13.74
C GLN A 117 8.15 7.30 13.17
N SER A 118 9.08 7.38 12.21
CA SER A 118 9.28 8.58 11.39
C SER A 118 8.06 8.86 10.51
N TYR A 119 7.91 10.10 10.02
CA TYR A 119 6.86 10.48 9.07
C TYR A 119 6.86 9.56 7.83
N GLU A 120 8.03 9.32 7.24
CA GLU A 120 8.18 8.45 6.07
C GLU A 120 7.70 7.02 6.35
N THR A 121 8.11 6.46 7.49
CA THR A 121 7.70 5.10 7.90
C THR A 121 6.19 5.00 8.07
N ARG A 122 5.57 6.02 8.67
CA ARG A 122 4.11 6.12 8.83
C ARG A 122 3.39 6.22 7.49
N PHE A 123 3.90 7.06 6.60
CA PHE A 123 3.38 7.21 5.24
C PHE A 123 3.42 5.90 4.44
N TYR A 124 4.55 5.18 4.45
CA TYR A 124 4.65 3.88 3.80
C TYR A 124 3.76 2.81 4.46
N THR A 125 3.57 2.88 5.79
CA THR A 125 2.65 1.99 6.51
C THR A 125 1.19 2.24 6.08
N LEU A 126 0.79 3.51 5.97
CA LEU A 126 -0.52 3.89 5.42
C LEU A 126 -0.70 3.39 3.98
N LEU A 127 0.29 3.63 3.11
CA LEU A 127 0.25 3.15 1.73
C LEU A 127 0.10 1.63 1.64
N ASN A 128 0.83 0.89 2.46
CA ASN A 128 0.72 -0.58 2.52
C ASN A 128 -0.64 -1.01 3.06
N LYS A 129 -1.21 -0.31 4.05
CA LYS A 129 -2.55 -0.58 4.56
C LYS A 129 -3.62 -0.38 3.47
N ILE A 130 -3.53 0.67 2.68
CA ILE A 130 -4.45 0.92 1.56
C ILE A 130 -4.28 -0.15 0.47
N ARG A 131 -3.03 -0.48 0.12
CA ARG A 131 -2.73 -1.53 -0.86
C ARG A 131 -3.16 -2.91 -0.39
N SER A 132 -3.25 -3.13 0.93
CA SER A 132 -3.74 -4.38 1.49
C SER A 132 -5.25 -4.59 1.25
N THR A 133 -6.00 -3.52 1.00
CA THR A 133 -7.42 -3.59 0.65
C THR A 133 -7.61 -4.35 -0.66
N GLY A 134 -8.33 -5.47 -0.62
CA GLY A 134 -8.58 -6.31 -1.80
C GLY A 134 -7.48 -7.32 -2.10
N THR A 135 -6.59 -7.62 -1.15
CA THR A 135 -5.61 -8.71 -1.28
C THR A 135 -6.33 -10.06 -1.18
N ILE A 136 -6.35 -10.83 -2.27
CA ILE A 136 -7.05 -12.12 -2.32
C ILE A 136 -6.13 -13.23 -2.86
N THR A 137 -5.36 -12.93 -3.90
CA THR A 137 -4.55 -13.93 -4.60
C THR A 137 -3.13 -14.00 -4.04
N PRO A 138 -2.41 -15.13 -4.20
CA PRO A 138 -0.99 -15.22 -3.86
C PRO A 138 -0.16 -14.08 -4.47
N GLN A 139 -0.51 -13.62 -5.67
CA GLN A 139 0.20 -12.52 -6.32
C GLN A 139 0.00 -11.18 -5.60
N ASP A 140 -1.18 -10.95 -5.02
CA ASP A 140 -1.43 -9.76 -4.22
C ASP A 140 -0.61 -9.78 -2.93
N PHE A 141 -0.51 -10.94 -2.26
CA PHE A 141 0.35 -11.10 -1.08
C PHE A 141 1.84 -10.89 -1.40
N VAL A 142 2.30 -11.38 -2.55
CA VAL A 142 3.67 -11.15 -3.00
C VAL A 142 3.93 -9.66 -3.28
N ARG A 143 2.98 -8.95 -3.90
CA ARG A 143 3.08 -7.49 -4.10
C ARG A 143 3.05 -6.73 -2.79
N LEU A 144 2.15 -7.10 -1.87
CA LEU A 144 2.02 -6.49 -0.56
C LEU A 144 3.33 -6.60 0.23
N ALA A 145 3.92 -7.79 0.28
CA ALA A 145 5.22 -8.02 0.91
C ALA A 145 6.33 -7.22 0.24
N HIS A 146 6.34 -7.14 -1.10
CA HIS A 146 7.32 -6.32 -1.84
C HIS A 146 7.24 -4.84 -1.45
N PHE A 147 6.04 -4.27 -1.35
CA PHE A 147 5.88 -2.88 -0.91
C PHE A 147 6.20 -2.66 0.57
N ALA A 148 6.13 -3.69 1.40
CA ALA A 148 6.65 -3.68 2.76
C ALA A 148 8.19 -3.87 2.84
N GLY A 149 8.86 -4.03 1.69
CA GLY A 149 10.32 -4.19 1.60
C GLY A 149 10.82 -5.63 1.72
N PHE A 150 9.92 -6.62 1.66
CA PHE A 150 10.28 -8.04 1.73
C PHE A 150 10.27 -8.69 0.36
N ARG A 151 11.26 -9.55 0.13
CA ARG A 151 11.27 -10.42 -1.03
C ARG A 151 10.73 -11.79 -0.62
N ILE A 152 9.56 -12.14 -1.16
CA ILE A 152 8.93 -13.43 -0.89
C ILE A 152 8.62 -14.22 -2.17
N LYS A 153 8.49 -15.53 -2.01
CA LYS A 153 7.84 -16.43 -2.98
C LYS A 153 6.80 -17.26 -2.26
N ILE A 154 5.63 -17.41 -2.85
CA ILE A 154 4.56 -18.24 -2.28
C ILE A 154 4.50 -19.56 -3.04
N GLU A 155 4.60 -20.66 -2.30
CA GLU A 155 4.41 -22.01 -2.79
C GLU A 155 3.02 -22.50 -2.40
N GLU A 156 2.17 -22.73 -3.40
CA GLU A 156 0.87 -23.37 -3.28
C GLU A 156 1.07 -24.87 -3.49
N ARG A 157 0.76 -25.68 -2.46
CA ARG A 157 0.97 -27.12 -2.51
C ARG A 157 -0.29 -27.84 -2.95
N PHE A 158 -0.11 -28.84 -3.80
CA PHE A 158 -1.19 -29.70 -4.25
C PHE A 158 -0.90 -31.14 -3.86
N GLY A 159 -1.91 -31.78 -3.27
CA GLY A 159 -1.88 -33.20 -2.97
C GLY A 159 -2.13 -34.05 -4.23
N PHE A 160 -1.76 -35.32 -4.16
CA PHE A 160 -2.13 -36.30 -5.19
C PHE A 160 -3.65 -36.42 -5.30
N ARG A 161 -4.19 -36.29 -6.52
CA ARG A 161 -5.63 -36.44 -6.82
C ARG A 161 -5.84 -37.46 -7.94
N CYS A 162 -6.60 -38.52 -7.68
CA CYS A 162 -6.99 -39.48 -8.72
C CYS A 162 -7.71 -38.77 -9.87
N GLY A 163 -7.34 -39.08 -11.11
CA GLY A 163 -7.88 -38.43 -12.32
C GLY A 163 -7.09 -37.21 -12.81
N TYR A 164 -6.32 -36.56 -11.94
CA TYR A 164 -5.40 -35.47 -12.31
C TYR A 164 -3.93 -35.89 -12.18
N SER A 165 -3.63 -36.76 -11.22
CA SER A 165 -2.27 -37.17 -10.88
C SER A 165 -1.88 -38.51 -11.50
N ARG A 166 -0.56 -38.70 -11.73
CA ARG A 166 0.01 -39.92 -12.31
C ARG A 166 0.87 -40.67 -11.28
N CYS A 167 0.56 -41.94 -11.06
CA CYS A 167 1.37 -42.84 -10.23
C CYS A 167 2.77 -43.05 -10.81
N GLY A 168 3.80 -43.10 -9.97
CA GLY A 168 5.21 -43.23 -10.40
C GLY A 168 5.76 -42.01 -11.15
N GLY A 169 5.04 -40.88 -11.14
CA GLY A 169 5.45 -39.61 -11.74
C GLY A 169 6.10 -38.64 -10.74
N GLN A 170 6.06 -37.35 -11.06
CA GLN A 170 6.57 -36.25 -10.24
C GLN A 170 5.53 -35.71 -9.23
N HIS A 171 4.38 -36.39 -9.08
CA HIS A 171 3.33 -35.96 -8.16
C HIS A 171 3.50 -36.65 -6.82
N PHE A 172 3.34 -35.90 -5.75
CA PHE A 172 3.61 -36.38 -4.40
C PHE A 172 2.33 -36.76 -3.69
N VAL A 173 2.36 -37.90 -3.00
CA VAL A 173 1.32 -38.25 -2.04
C VAL A 173 1.48 -37.30 -0.85
N GLY A 174 0.43 -36.56 -0.54
CA GLY A 174 0.44 -35.49 0.44
C GLY A 174 -0.83 -35.50 1.28
N SER A 175 -0.82 -34.78 2.40
CA SER A 175 -2.02 -34.60 3.20
C SER A 175 -3.02 -33.72 2.46
N PRO A 176 -4.33 -34.03 2.48
CA PRO A 176 -5.36 -33.12 1.95
C PRO A 176 -5.32 -31.71 2.56
N SER A 177 -4.78 -31.58 3.79
CA SER A 177 -4.61 -30.28 4.45
C SER A 177 -3.61 -29.35 3.77
N GLN A 178 -2.77 -29.86 2.87
CA GLN A 178 -1.77 -29.06 2.13
C GLN A 178 -2.40 -28.00 1.22
N GLU A 179 -3.65 -28.21 0.82
CA GLU A 179 -4.40 -27.26 -0.01
C GLU A 179 -5.00 -26.11 0.83
N GLY A 180 -5.00 -26.22 2.15
CA GLY A 180 -5.51 -25.21 3.08
C GLY A 180 -4.45 -24.23 3.58
N TYR A 181 -3.22 -24.30 3.10
CA TYR A 181 -2.17 -23.36 3.48
C TYR A 181 -1.20 -23.06 2.34
N TRP A 182 -0.55 -21.91 2.44
CA TRP A 182 0.52 -21.50 1.55
C TRP A 182 1.85 -21.50 2.29
N VAL A 183 2.93 -21.89 1.61
CA VAL A 183 4.27 -21.75 2.17
C VAL A 183 4.90 -20.47 1.64
N VAL A 184 5.09 -19.49 2.51
CA VAL A 184 5.68 -18.20 2.20
C VAL A 184 7.18 -18.26 2.45
N HIS A 185 7.96 -18.35 1.38
CA HIS A 185 9.42 -18.34 1.43
C HIS A 185 9.92 -16.90 1.45
N VAL A 186 10.56 -16.48 2.53
CA VAL A 186 11.11 -15.12 2.68
C VAL A 186 12.63 -15.15 2.48
N TYR A 187 13.12 -14.23 1.67
CA TYR A 187 14.51 -14.13 1.24
C TYR A 187 15.16 -12.82 1.73
N ASP A 188 16.49 -12.79 1.70
CA ASP A 188 17.31 -11.58 1.92
C ASP A 188 17.03 -10.89 3.27
N LEU A 189 16.72 -11.69 4.29
CA LEU A 189 16.37 -11.23 5.63
C LEU A 189 17.55 -10.58 6.35
N ARG A 190 17.34 -9.36 6.87
CA ARG A 190 18.31 -8.67 7.71
C ARG A 190 18.27 -9.25 9.12
N ARG A 191 19.41 -9.82 9.54
CA ARG A 191 19.61 -10.36 10.88
C ARG A 191 20.38 -9.36 11.74
N GLU A 192 19.85 -9.07 12.91
CA GLU A 192 20.53 -8.30 13.93
C GLU A 192 20.80 -9.18 15.15
N TYR A 193 22.03 -9.08 15.64
CA TYR A 193 22.49 -9.79 16.81
C TYR A 193 22.80 -8.78 17.90
N PHE A 194 22.55 -9.17 19.14
CA PHE A 194 22.97 -8.38 20.29
C PHE A 194 24.48 -8.18 20.30
N ARG A 195 24.92 -6.93 20.41
CA ARG A 195 26.34 -6.56 20.43
C ARG A 195 26.70 -5.98 21.79
N VAL A 196 27.55 -6.68 22.53
CA VAL A 196 28.09 -6.20 23.80
C VAL A 196 28.77 -4.83 23.59
N GLY A 197 28.39 -3.84 24.41
CA GLY A 197 28.88 -2.46 24.32
C GLY A 197 28.12 -1.56 23.35
N LYS A 198 27.17 -2.08 22.57
CA LYS A 198 26.26 -1.29 21.71
C LYS A 198 24.79 -1.48 22.07
N SER A 199 24.40 -2.73 22.32
CA SER A 199 23.02 -3.12 22.66
C SER A 199 22.78 -3.04 24.17
N ARG A 200 21.52 -2.82 24.57
CA ARG A 200 21.08 -2.66 25.97
C ARG A 200 20.31 -3.90 26.45
N VAL A 201 20.81 -4.50 27.52
CA VAL A 201 20.15 -5.65 28.18
C VAL A 201 18.76 -5.23 28.68
N GLY A 202 17.76 -6.07 28.43
CA GLY A 202 16.36 -5.82 28.82
C GLY A 202 15.58 -4.91 27.86
N ARG A 203 16.23 -4.34 26.85
CA ARG A 203 15.57 -3.55 25.80
C ARG A 203 15.75 -4.19 24.42
N ASP A 204 16.98 -4.52 24.05
CA ASP A 204 17.28 -5.06 22.73
C ASP A 204 17.28 -6.60 22.77
N PRO A 205 16.69 -7.27 21.77
CA PRO A 205 16.65 -8.71 21.70
C PRO A 205 18.05 -9.31 21.47
N LEU A 206 18.25 -10.56 21.93
CA LEU A 206 19.50 -11.30 21.67
C LEU A 206 19.71 -11.58 20.18
N PHE A 207 18.61 -11.76 19.46
CA PHE A 207 18.54 -12.00 18.02
C PHE A 207 17.21 -11.47 17.49
N GLU A 208 17.27 -10.75 16.37
CA GLU A 208 16.08 -10.26 15.67
C GLU A 208 16.26 -10.42 14.16
N ILE A 209 15.19 -10.88 13.51
CA ILE A 209 15.04 -10.71 12.07
C ILE A 209 14.22 -9.44 11.87
N VAL A 210 14.87 -8.39 11.40
CA VAL A 210 14.26 -7.07 11.33
C VAL A 210 13.04 -7.11 10.42
N GLY A 211 11.89 -6.66 10.93
CA GLY A 211 10.67 -6.50 10.15
C GLY A 211 9.81 -7.76 10.01
N ILE A 212 10.24 -8.93 10.50
CA ILE A 212 9.50 -10.17 10.24
C ILE A 212 8.16 -10.24 10.99
N GLN A 213 8.09 -9.68 12.19
CA GLN A 213 6.86 -9.68 12.99
C GLN A 213 5.80 -8.81 12.33
N GLU A 214 6.22 -7.71 11.72
CA GLU A 214 5.39 -6.80 10.95
C GLU A 214 4.85 -7.50 9.70
N LEU A 215 5.67 -8.30 9.01
CA LEU A 215 5.23 -9.10 7.86
C LEU A 215 4.20 -10.16 8.25
N ILE A 216 4.44 -10.90 9.34
CA ILE A 216 3.50 -11.92 9.84
C ILE A 216 2.17 -11.27 10.20
N CYS A 217 2.22 -10.19 10.99
CA CYS A 217 1.03 -9.48 11.44
C CYS A 217 0.24 -8.89 10.27
N LEU A 218 0.93 -8.40 9.23
CA LEU A 218 0.30 -7.93 7.99
C LEU A 218 -0.44 -9.07 7.26
N PHE A 219 0.14 -10.27 7.20
CA PHE A 219 -0.51 -11.42 6.57
C PHE A 219 -1.70 -11.90 7.40
N GLU A 220 -1.57 -12.03 8.72
CA GLU A 220 -2.65 -12.46 9.61
C GLU A 220 -3.85 -11.50 9.56
N ALA A 221 -3.61 -10.21 9.36
CA ALA A 221 -4.67 -9.21 9.24
C ALA A 221 -5.49 -9.31 7.94
N VAL A 222 -4.96 -9.97 6.91
CA VAL A 222 -5.50 -9.93 5.54
C VAL A 222 -5.77 -11.33 4.98
N GLU A 223 -5.23 -12.39 5.58
CA GLU A 223 -5.37 -13.75 5.09
C GLU A 223 -6.85 -14.20 5.04
N PRO A 224 -7.29 -14.83 3.94
CA PRO A 224 -8.63 -15.38 3.87
C PRO A 224 -8.82 -16.51 4.88
N ALA A 225 -10.00 -16.61 5.49
CA ALA A 225 -10.31 -17.67 6.46
C ALA A 225 -9.93 -19.11 6.03
N PRO A 226 -10.11 -19.56 4.77
CA PRO A 226 -9.77 -20.93 4.37
C PRO A 226 -8.27 -21.18 4.12
N PHE A 227 -7.43 -20.13 4.05
CA PHE A 227 -6.00 -20.27 3.75
C PHE A 227 -5.17 -19.70 4.88
N LYS A 228 -4.16 -20.45 5.32
CA LYS A 228 -3.17 -19.96 6.29
C LYS A 228 -1.80 -19.78 5.67
N ALA A 229 -1.12 -18.69 6.00
CA ALA A 229 0.27 -18.47 5.57
C ALA A 229 1.26 -19.13 6.54
N VAL A 230 2.09 -20.04 6.03
CA VAL A 230 3.17 -20.68 6.78
C VAL A 230 4.50 -20.12 6.29
N PHE A 231 5.18 -19.36 7.14
CA PHE A 231 6.43 -18.71 6.78
C PHE A 231 7.63 -19.68 6.86
N ARG A 232 8.47 -19.63 5.82
CA ARG A 232 9.75 -20.32 5.75
C ARG A 232 10.85 -19.31 5.45
N TYR A 233 11.86 -19.28 6.30
CA TYR A 233 13.00 -18.37 6.15
C TYR A 233 14.18 -19.11 5.52
N ALA A 234 14.66 -18.65 4.37
CA ALA A 234 15.86 -19.21 3.75
C ALA A 234 17.09 -18.39 4.19
N LYS A 235 18.22 -18.92 4.71
CA LYS A 235 18.62 -20.25 5.16
C LYS A 235 19.01 -20.15 6.64
N ASP A 236 18.24 -20.80 7.50
CA ASP A 236 18.55 -21.39 8.81
C ASP A 236 17.19 -21.45 9.51
N ALA A 237 16.58 -22.64 9.50
CA ALA A 237 15.31 -22.85 10.16
C ALA A 237 15.50 -22.67 11.68
N LEU A 238 14.71 -21.79 12.29
CA LEU A 238 14.43 -21.86 13.71
C LEU A 238 12.93 -22.09 13.87
N PRO A 239 12.54 -22.97 14.82
CA PRO A 239 11.17 -23.46 14.93
C PRO A 239 10.29 -22.38 15.55
N THR A 240 9.18 -22.03 14.89
CA THR A 240 8.10 -21.30 15.55
C THR A 240 7.25 -22.30 16.36
N TYR A 241 7.67 -22.56 17.60
CA TYR A 241 6.81 -23.21 18.58
C TYR A 241 5.85 -22.19 19.20
N GLY A 242 4.56 -22.54 19.19
CA GLY A 242 3.44 -21.79 19.77
C GLY A 242 2.76 -20.95 18.69
N THR A 243 1.62 -21.32 18.11
CA THR A 243 0.41 -21.88 18.73
C THR A 243 -0.34 -22.75 17.72
N TRP A 244 -0.17 -24.07 17.78
CA TRP A 244 -1.06 -25.02 17.10
C TRP A 244 -1.76 -25.87 18.16
N PRO A 245 -3.08 -26.11 18.04
CA PRO A 245 -3.80 -27.00 18.96
C PRO A 245 -3.12 -28.37 19.03
N HIS A 246 -2.96 -28.91 20.24
CA HIS A 246 -2.21 -30.14 20.53
C HIS A 246 -2.67 -31.36 19.72
N GLU A 247 -3.91 -31.37 19.26
CA GLU A 247 -4.52 -32.40 18.40
C GLU A 247 -3.85 -32.56 17.02
N TRP A 248 -3.11 -31.56 16.53
CA TRP A 248 -2.41 -31.61 15.23
C TRP A 248 -0.92 -31.98 15.33
N GLN A 249 -0.37 -32.08 16.55
CA GLN A 249 1.04 -32.46 16.77
C GLN A 249 1.24 -33.98 16.78
N SER A 250 0.17 -34.75 16.98
CA SER A 250 0.21 -36.21 17.11
C SER A 250 -0.14 -36.98 15.83
N ALA A 251 -0.16 -36.34 14.67
CA ALA A 251 -0.46 -37.03 13.42
C ALA A 251 0.77 -37.80 12.88
N PRO A 252 0.62 -38.98 12.26
CA PRO A 252 1.69 -39.96 12.07
C PRO A 252 2.68 -39.61 10.94
N TRP A 253 2.61 -38.42 10.36
CA TRP A 253 3.55 -37.98 9.34
C TRP A 253 4.74 -37.30 10.02
N GLY A 254 5.87 -38.00 10.09
CA GLY A 254 7.13 -37.39 10.48
C GLY A 254 7.51 -36.30 9.48
N PHE A 255 7.67 -35.07 9.96
CA PHE A 255 8.40 -34.05 9.23
C PHE A 255 9.87 -34.16 9.62
N TYR A 256 10.72 -34.44 8.64
CA TYR A 256 12.16 -34.60 8.81
C TYR A 256 12.80 -33.28 9.26
N ASP A 257 13.56 -33.36 10.35
CA ASP A 257 14.52 -32.35 10.80
C ASP A 257 15.61 -32.14 9.72
N VAL A 258 15.83 -30.89 9.34
CA VAL A 258 17.14 -30.38 8.85
C VAL A 258 17.32 -28.94 9.33
#